data_AF-A0A931YHG5-F1
#
_entry.id   AF-A0A931YHG5-F1
#
_cell.length_a   1.000
_cell.length_b   1.000
_cell.length_c   1.000
_cell.angle_alpha   90.00
_cell.angle_beta   90.00
_cell.angle_gamma   90.00
#
_symmetry.space_group_name_H-M   'P 1'
#
loop_
_entity.id
_entity.type
_entity.pdbx_description
1 polymer ?
#
loop_
_entity_poly.entity_id
_entity_poly.type
_entity_poly.pdbx_seq_one_letter_code
_entity_poly.pdbx_strand_id
1 'polypeptide(L)'
;AADLRRIVVDPILYGTLRELGLAALAEITAFEYMLARVAGRIARALARHRGLAPAALEWFTHHSEVDIRHAEEGLANLEAYLRYYEFPEAEALTIVEMTLRENVFVKRYFGALAAQGAREITG
;
A
#
# COMPACT_ATOMS: atom_id res chain seq x y z
N ALA A 1 21.70 14.75 12.67
CA ALA A 1 22.78 13.73 12.66
C ALA A 1 22.38 12.41 13.33
N ALA A 2 21.73 12.43 14.51
CA ALA A 2 21.26 11.21 15.18
C ALA A 2 20.22 10.41 14.37
N ASP A 3 19.36 11.10 13.61
CA ASP A 3 18.29 10.47 12.83
C ASP A 3 18.80 9.73 11.58
N LEU A 4 19.80 10.29 10.88
CA LEU A 4 20.47 9.64 9.75
C LEU A 4 21.21 8.37 10.16
N ARG A 5 21.89 8.38 11.31
CA ARG A 5 22.57 7.18 11.83
C ARG A 5 21.55 6.11 12.18
N ARG A 6 20.41 6.48 12.77
CA ARG A 6 19.31 5.56 13.08
C ARG A 6 18.73 4.93 11.82
N ILE A 7 18.49 5.71 10.77
CA ILE A 7 18.01 5.21 9.47
C ILE A 7 19.03 4.26 8.81
N VAL A 8 20.33 4.51 8.99
CA VAL A 8 21.41 3.70 8.39
C VAL A 8 21.69 2.40 9.17
N VAL A 9 21.42 2.37 10.48
CA VAL A 9 21.65 1.19 11.35
C VAL A 9 20.37 0.46 11.74
N ASP A 10 19.20 0.97 11.35
CA ASP A 10 17.96 0.23 11.54
C ASP A 10 18.12 -1.09 10.79
N PRO A 11 17.92 -2.24 11.45
CA PRO A 11 17.99 -3.52 10.76
C PRO A 11 17.03 -3.42 9.58
N ILE A 12 17.57 -3.51 8.36
CA ILE A 12 16.72 -3.67 7.19
C ILE A 12 15.89 -4.91 7.49
N LEU A 13 14.56 -4.76 7.55
CA LEU A 13 13.63 -5.84 7.89
C LEU A 13 13.87 -7.08 7.01
N TYR A 14 14.48 -6.86 5.84
CA TYR A 14 14.83 -7.82 4.82
C TYR A 14 16.35 -7.97 4.73
N GLY A 15 16.82 -9.22 4.66
CA GLY A 15 18.25 -9.56 4.67
C GLY A 15 18.96 -9.23 3.37
N THR A 16 18.22 -8.99 2.28
CA THR A 16 18.77 -8.72 0.95
C THR A 16 17.98 -7.66 0.17
N LEU A 17 18.62 -7.03 -0.83
CA LEU A 17 17.95 -6.09 -1.74
C LEU A 17 16.83 -6.75 -2.55
N ARG A 18 16.97 -8.04 -2.90
CA ARG A 18 15.92 -8.76 -3.61
C ARG A 18 14.66 -8.91 -2.76
N GLU A 19 14.82 -9.20 -1.47
CA GLU A 19 13.71 -9.33 -0.50
C GLU A 19 13.05 -7.97 -0.25
N LEU A 20 13.86 -6.91 -0.07
CA LEU A 20 13.37 -5.54 0.04
C LEU A 20 12.57 -5.12 -1.20
N GLY A 21 13.07 -5.44 -2.39
CA GLY A 21 12.37 -5.14 -3.64
C GLY A 21 11.06 -5.92 -3.78
N LEU A 22 11.02 -7.20 -3.36
CA LEU A 22 9.79 -7.99 -3.34
C LEU A 22 8.76 -7.36 -2.39
N ALA A 23 9.18 -6.97 -1.18
CA ALA A 23 8.33 -6.29 -0.23
C ALA A 23 7.78 -4.96 -0.77
N ALA A 24 8.65 -4.12 -1.33
CA ALA A 24 8.23 -2.84 -1.91
C ALA A 24 7.22 -3.05 -3.06
N LEU A 25 7.47 -4.01 -3.93
CA LEU A 25 6.58 -4.33 -5.05
C LEU A 25 5.23 -4.86 -4.55
N ALA A 26 5.23 -5.75 -3.54
CA ALA A 26 4.01 -6.26 -2.93
C ALA A 26 3.18 -5.13 -2.27
N GLU A 27 3.84 -4.19 -1.60
CA GLU A 27 3.18 -3.01 -1.03
C GLU A 27 2.55 -2.17 -2.15
N ILE A 28 3.31 -1.80 -3.19
CA ILE A 28 2.80 -1.00 -4.31
C ILE A 28 1.60 -1.66 -4.98
N THR A 29 1.68 -2.96 -5.28
CA THR A 29 0.56 -3.68 -5.91
C THR A 29 -0.67 -3.71 -5.01
N ALA A 30 -0.50 -3.94 -3.70
CA ALA A 30 -1.61 -3.85 -2.75
C ALA A 30 -2.23 -2.44 -2.72
N PHE A 31 -1.39 -1.40 -2.88
CA PHE A 31 -1.84 -0.02 -2.92
C PHE A 31 -2.72 0.28 -4.15
N GLU A 32 -2.25 -0.11 -5.33
CA GLU A 32 -2.97 0.07 -6.59
C GLU A 32 -4.29 -0.71 -6.59
N TYR A 33 -4.28 -1.94 -6.08
CA TYR A 33 -5.50 -2.75 -5.90
C TYR A 33 -6.55 -2.06 -5.04
N MET A 34 -6.13 -1.47 -3.92
CA MET A 34 -7.00 -0.74 -3.02
C MET A 34 -7.52 0.55 -3.69
N LEU A 35 -6.63 1.32 -4.31
CA LEU A 35 -6.95 2.62 -4.89
C LEU A 35 -7.97 2.48 -6.03
N ALA A 36 -7.77 1.52 -6.93
CA ALA A 36 -8.71 1.19 -8.01
C ALA A 36 -10.14 0.96 -7.52
N ARG A 37 -10.31 0.38 -6.33
CA ARG A 37 -11.62 0.00 -5.78
C ARG A 37 -12.24 1.06 -4.89
N VAL A 38 -11.42 1.91 -4.27
CA VAL A 38 -11.86 2.84 -3.22
C VAL A 38 -11.88 4.29 -3.70
N ALA A 39 -11.00 4.69 -4.63
CA ALA A 39 -10.87 6.08 -5.10
C ALA A 39 -12.21 6.68 -5.57
N GLY A 40 -12.94 5.97 -6.42
CA GLY A 40 -14.25 6.43 -6.91
C GLY A 40 -15.31 6.53 -5.80
N ARG A 41 -15.24 5.68 -4.76
CA ARG A 41 -16.15 5.76 -3.60
C ARG A 41 -15.84 6.99 -2.75
N ILE A 42 -14.56 7.30 -2.56
CA ILE A 42 -14.11 8.51 -1.86
C ILE A 42 -14.55 9.75 -2.63
N ALA A 43 -14.35 9.81 -3.94
CA ALA A 43 -14.80 10.93 -4.79
C ALA A 43 -16.30 11.21 -4.60
N ARG A 44 -17.13 10.16 -4.68
CA ARG A 44 -18.58 10.28 -4.48
C ARG A 44 -18.95 10.76 -3.08
N ALA A 45 -18.26 10.27 -2.05
CA ALA A 45 -18.50 10.70 -0.67
C ALA A 45 -18.11 12.17 -0.46
N LEU A 46 -16.96 12.60 -1.00
CA LEU A 46 -16.51 13.99 -0.91
C LEU A 46 -17.44 14.95 -1.65
N ALA A 47 -17.88 14.60 -2.86
CA ALA A 47 -18.87 15.37 -3.59
C ALA A 47 -20.18 15.52 -2.78
N ARG A 48 -20.69 14.41 -2.25
CA ARG A 48 -21.99 14.38 -1.55
C ARG A 48 -21.96 15.08 -0.19
N HIS A 49 -20.93 14.86 0.61
CA HIS A 49 -20.90 15.29 2.01
C HIS A 49 -20.12 16.58 2.23
N ARG A 50 -19.24 16.96 1.30
CA ARG A 50 -18.39 18.15 1.41
C ARG A 50 -18.60 19.14 0.25
N GLY A 51 -19.46 18.82 -0.72
CA GLY A 51 -19.80 19.71 -1.83
C GLY A 51 -18.63 20.02 -2.76
N LEU A 52 -17.61 19.14 -2.82
CA LEU A 52 -16.44 19.39 -3.65
C LEU A 52 -16.80 19.35 -5.14
N ALA A 53 -16.30 20.33 -5.88
CA ALA A 53 -16.49 20.43 -7.32
C ALA A 53 -15.71 19.31 -8.06
N PRO A 54 -16.16 18.89 -9.26
CA PRO A 54 -15.51 17.83 -10.03
C PRO A 54 -14.00 18.04 -10.26
N ALA A 55 -13.57 19.28 -10.50
CA ALA A 55 -12.15 19.60 -10.68
C ALA A 55 -11.29 19.28 -9.44
N ALA A 56 -11.84 19.39 -8.24
CA ALA A 56 -11.15 19.02 -7.00
C ALA A 56 -11.12 17.49 -6.76
N LEU A 57 -11.85 16.72 -7.57
CA LEU A 57 -11.98 15.26 -7.46
C LEU A 57 -11.29 14.52 -8.61
N GLU A 58 -10.69 15.24 -9.55
CA GLU A 58 -10.08 14.69 -10.77
C GLU A 58 -9.07 13.59 -10.46
N TRP A 59 -8.24 13.79 -9.43
CA TRP A 59 -7.28 12.79 -9.00
C TRP A 59 -7.96 11.47 -8.65
N PHE A 60 -9.05 11.48 -7.87
CA PHE A 60 -9.75 10.26 -7.48
C PHE A 60 -10.45 9.58 -8.65
N THR A 61 -11.04 10.36 -9.57
CA THR A 61 -11.75 9.80 -10.72
C THR A 61 -10.78 9.21 -11.73
N HIS A 62 -9.67 9.88 -12.00
CA HIS A 62 -8.61 9.38 -12.87
C HIS A 62 -8.04 8.05 -12.37
N HIS A 63 -7.70 7.97 -11.08
CA HIS A 63 -7.19 6.75 -10.47
C HIS A 63 -8.25 5.64 -10.40
N SER A 64 -9.53 5.97 -10.25
CA SER A 64 -10.59 4.94 -10.29
C SER A 64 -10.78 4.28 -11.66
N GLU A 65 -10.45 4.98 -12.75
CA GLU A 65 -10.60 4.48 -14.13
C GLU A 65 -9.32 3.81 -14.63
N VAL A 66 -8.16 4.34 -14.25
CA VAL A 66 -6.85 3.86 -14.73
C VAL A 66 -6.29 2.72 -13.87
N ASP A 67 -6.58 2.68 -12.56
CA ASP A 67 -5.87 1.76 -11.64
C ASP A 67 -6.32 0.29 -11.72
N ILE A 68 -7.45 -0.04 -12.37
CA ILE A 68 -7.83 -1.46 -12.54
C ILE A 68 -6.78 -2.18 -13.40
N ARG A 69 -6.28 -1.51 -14.44
CA ARG A 69 -5.24 -2.06 -15.32
C ARG A 69 -3.87 -2.08 -14.64
N HIS A 70 -3.52 -1.02 -13.90
CA HIS A 70 -2.28 -0.99 -13.13
C HIS A 70 -2.25 -2.10 -12.05
N ALA A 71 -3.38 -2.38 -11.40
CA ALA A 71 -3.49 -3.47 -10.45
C ALA A 71 -3.17 -4.83 -11.11
N GLU A 72 -3.75 -5.12 -12.28
CA GLU A 72 -3.47 -6.36 -13.02
C GLU A 72 -2.00 -6.43 -13.49
N GLU A 73 -1.44 -5.31 -13.97
CA GLU A 73 -0.02 -5.20 -14.32
C GLU A 73 0.88 -5.41 -13.09
N GLY A 74 0.47 -4.95 -11.91
CA GLY A 74 1.17 -5.17 -10.64
C GLY A 74 1.32 -6.65 -10.27
N LEU A 75 0.28 -7.46 -10.48
CA LEU A 75 0.39 -8.93 -10.28
C LEU A 75 1.35 -9.58 -11.26
N ALA A 76 1.30 -9.18 -12.54
CA ALA A 76 2.22 -9.70 -13.55
C ALA A 76 3.68 -9.32 -13.22
N ASN A 77 3.90 -8.10 -12.72
CA ASN A 77 5.21 -7.63 -12.28
C ASN A 77 5.71 -8.40 -11.06
N LEU A 78 4.85 -8.71 -10.08
CA LEU A 78 5.19 -9.58 -8.95
C LEU A 78 5.63 -10.96 -9.43
N GLU A 79 4.85 -11.59 -10.31
CA GLU A 79 5.19 -12.91 -10.85
C GLU A 79 6.52 -12.88 -11.63
N ALA A 80 6.75 -11.84 -12.45
CA ALA A 80 8.00 -11.66 -13.16
C ALA A 80 9.20 -11.48 -12.21
N TYR A 81 9.02 -10.70 -11.14
CA TYR A 81 10.06 -10.46 -10.14
C TYR A 81 10.44 -11.76 -9.39
N LEU A 82 9.44 -12.54 -8.99
CA LEU A 82 9.64 -13.84 -8.32
C LEU A 82 10.39 -14.82 -9.22
N ARG A 83 10.03 -14.88 -10.51
CA ARG A 83 10.73 -15.71 -11.50
C ARG A 83 12.17 -15.26 -11.73
N TYR A 84 12.40 -13.95 -11.88
CA TYR A 84 13.73 -13.41 -12.18
C TYR A 84 14.75 -13.69 -11.07
N TYR A 85 14.33 -13.57 -9.82
CA TYR A 85 15.20 -13.83 -8.65
C TYR A 85 15.11 -15.26 -8.11
N GLU A 86 14.36 -16.13 -8.80
CA GLU A 86 14.16 -17.54 -8.46
C GLU A 86 13.74 -17.74 -7.00
N PHE A 87 12.77 -16.94 -6.54
CA PHE A 87 12.29 -17.04 -5.17
C PHE A 87 11.60 -18.40 -4.91
N PRO A 88 11.98 -19.14 -3.85
CA PRO A 88 11.17 -20.23 -3.34
C PRO A 88 9.80 -19.71 -2.91
N GLU A 89 8.73 -20.43 -3.25
CA GLU A 89 7.35 -20.01 -2.95
C GLU A 89 7.12 -19.70 -1.47
N ALA A 90 7.63 -20.54 -0.57
CA ALA A 90 7.50 -20.34 0.87
C ALA A 90 8.24 -19.09 1.38
N GLU A 91 9.40 -18.77 0.81
CA GLU A 91 10.16 -17.55 1.14
C GLU A 91 9.40 -16.31 0.65
N ALA A 92 8.92 -16.34 -0.60
CA ALA A 92 8.12 -15.27 -1.18
C ALA A 92 6.85 -15.00 -0.37
N LEU A 93 6.11 -16.05 -0.03
CA LEU A 93 4.89 -15.95 0.77
C LEU A 93 5.18 -15.33 2.14
N THR A 94 6.24 -15.79 2.83
CA THR A 94 6.64 -15.23 4.13
C THR A 94 6.93 -13.74 4.04
N ILE A 95 7.66 -13.31 3.00
CA ILE A 95 8.00 -11.89 2.78
C ILE A 95 6.73 -11.08 2.53
N VAL A 96 5.84 -11.54 1.66
CA VAL A 96 4.58 -10.85 1.34
C VAL A 96 3.69 -10.75 2.59
N GLU A 97 3.53 -11.85 3.33
CA GLU A 97 2.76 -11.86 4.57
C GLU A 97 3.35 -10.91 5.61
N MET A 98 4.67 -10.90 5.80
CA MET A 98 5.32 -9.96 6.72
C MET A 98 5.11 -8.51 6.30
N THR A 99 5.21 -8.24 4.99
CA THR A 99 5.05 -6.89 4.42
C THR A 99 3.64 -6.36 4.60
N LEU A 100 2.63 -7.22 4.40
CA LEU A 100 1.21 -6.84 4.43
C LEU A 100 0.52 -7.15 5.78
N ARG A 101 1.27 -7.68 6.78
CA ARG A 101 0.74 -8.10 8.08
C ARG A 101 0.08 -6.94 8.82
N GLU A 102 0.75 -5.80 8.83
CA GLU A 102 0.17 -4.57 9.35
C GLU A 102 -0.52 -3.85 8.22
N ASN A 103 -1.69 -3.25 8.49
CA ASN A 103 -2.32 -2.40 7.50
C ASN A 103 -1.44 -1.14 7.33
N VAL A 104 -0.52 -1.20 6.36
CA VAL A 104 0.50 -0.18 6.16
C VAL A 104 -0.15 1.17 5.87
N PHE A 105 -1.31 1.19 5.21
CA PHE A 105 -2.10 2.40 5.03
C PHE A 105 -2.52 3.04 6.34
N VAL A 106 -3.12 2.24 7.22
CA VAL A 106 -3.59 2.70 8.53
C VAL A 106 -2.41 3.22 9.35
N LYS A 107 -1.31 2.47 9.39
CA LYS A 107 -0.12 2.86 10.14
C LYS A 107 0.54 4.12 9.57
N ARG A 108 0.69 4.21 8.25
CA ARG A 108 1.46 5.27 7.57
C ARG A 108 0.68 6.58 7.43
N TYR A 109 -0.61 6.52 7.12
CA TYR A 109 -1.41 7.73 6.88
C TYR A 109 -2.28 8.14 8.06
N PHE A 110 -2.66 7.20 8.93
CA PHE A 110 -3.55 7.48 10.07
C PHE A 110 -2.82 7.36 11.42
N GLY A 111 -1.64 6.74 11.47
CA GLY A 111 -0.79 6.70 12.66
C GLY A 111 -1.56 6.28 13.92
N ALA A 112 -1.42 7.06 15.00
CA ALA A 112 -2.09 6.80 16.28
C ALA A 112 -3.61 7.06 16.26
N LEU A 113 -4.15 7.79 15.27
CA LEU A 113 -5.60 8.08 15.20
C LEU A 113 -6.42 6.82 14.94
N ALA A 114 -5.87 5.86 14.19
CA ALA A 114 -6.53 4.57 13.98
C ALA A 114 -6.60 3.70 15.24
N ALA A 115 -5.62 3.84 16.15
CA ALA A 115 -5.64 3.16 17.44
C ALA A 115 -6.64 3.78 18.44
N GLN A 116 -7.06 5.04 18.21
CA GLN A 116 -8.04 5.74 19.05
C GLN A 116 -9.48 5.47 18.58
N GLY A 117 -9.76 5.46 17.27
CA GLY A 117 -11.11 5.23 16.74
C GLY A 117 -11.68 3.82 17.00
N ALA A 118 -10.82 2.80 17.18
CA ALA A 118 -11.26 1.45 17.54
C ALA A 118 -11.84 1.36 18.97
N ARG A 119 -11.51 2.31 19.86
CA ARG A 119 -12.04 2.37 21.23
C ARG A 119 -13.40 3.08 21.33
N GLU A 120 -13.74 3.94 20.38
CA GLU A 120 -15.01 4.70 20.42
C GLU A 120 -16.20 3.92 19.84
N ILE A 121 -15.97 2.85 19.07
CA ILE A 121 -17.04 2.00 18.52
C ILE A 121 -17.44 0.87 19.50
N THR A 122 -16.66 0.65 20.57
CA THR A 122 -16.92 -0.35 21.61
C THR A 122 -17.22 0.25 22.99
N GLY A 123 -17.48 1.57 23.04
CA GLY A 123 -17.91 2.29 24.25
C GLY A 123 -19.40 2.59 24.25
#